data_AF-A0A1C0U2L6-F1
#
_entry.id   AF-A0A1C0U2L6-F1
#
_cell.length_a   1.000
_cell.length_b   1.000
_cell.length_c   1.000
_cell.angle_alpha   90.00
_cell.angle_beta   90.00
_cell.angle_gamma   90.00
#
_symmetry.space_group_name_H-M   'P 1'
#
loop_
_entity.id
_entity.type
_entity.pdbx_description
1 polymer ?
#
loop_
_entity_poly.entity_id
_entity_poly.type
_entity_poly.pdbx_seq_one_letter_code
_entity_poly.pdbx_strand_id
1 'polypeptide(L)' 'MINRSNTIRLVMPQWQGGNNPAYRFGAKMLNWLVPETDAPVIHVPAREPAGPLLLENGIKNKVNFFNHL' A
#
# COMPACT_ATOMS: atom_id res chain seq x y z
N MET A 1 -25.51 -7.63 5.45
CA MET A 1 -24.41 -8.41 6.05
C MET A 1 -23.35 -8.63 4.98
N ILE A 2 -22.09 -8.24 5.22
CA ILE A 2 -21.00 -8.51 4.27
C ILE A 2 -20.70 -10.01 4.35
N ASN A 3 -20.81 -10.72 3.22
CA ASN A 3 -20.40 -12.12 3.11
C ASN A 3 -18.86 -12.18 3.11
N ARG A 4 -18.26 -12.57 4.24
CA ARG A 4 -16.80 -12.57 4.44
C ARG A 4 -16.07 -13.69 3.69
N SER A 5 -16.80 -14.70 3.22
CA SER A 5 -16.23 -15.93 2.64
C SER A 5 -15.50 -15.73 1.32
N ASN A 6 -15.68 -14.58 0.64
CA ASN A 6 -15.07 -14.27 -0.65
C ASN A 6 -14.13 -13.05 -0.61
N THR A 7 -13.75 -12.58 0.58
CA THR A 7 -12.92 -11.37 0.71
C THR A 7 -11.50 -11.70 1.19
N ILE A 8 -10.52 -10.98 0.65
CA ILE A 8 -9.15 -10.94 1.17
C ILE A 8 -8.88 -9.54 1.75
N ARG A 9 -7.99 -9.46 2.76
CA ARG A 9 -7.49 -8.20 3.28
C ARG A 9 -6.13 -7.91 2.66
N LEU A 10 -6.04 -6.85 1.87
CA LEU A 10 -4.78 -6.40 1.29
C LEU A 10 -4.21 -5.23 2.10
N VAL A 11 -3.07 -5.45 2.74
CA VAL A 11 -2.30 -4.38 3.39
C VAL A 11 -1.36 -3.82 2.34
N MET A 12 -1.71 -2.64 1.81
CA MET A 12 -0.99 -2.00 0.71
C MET A 12 -0.37 -0.68 1.18
N PRO A 13 0.85 -0.71 1.75
CA PRO A 13 1.53 0.49 2.27
C PRO A 13 2.19 1.32 1.16
N GLN A 14 1.48 1.51 0.04
CA GLN A 14 1.94 2.27 -1.12
C GLN A 14 1.86 3.78 -0.83
N TRP A 15 2.99 4.48 -1.02
CA TRP A 15 3.11 5.91 -0.75
C TRP A 15 3.48 6.73 -1.99
N GLN A 16 3.99 6.07 -3.04
CA GLN A 16 4.54 6.68 -4.25
C GLN A 16 3.45 7.37 -5.10
N GLY A 17 2.25 6.79 -5.18
CA GLY A 17 1.15 7.34 -5.98
C GLY A 17 0.69 8.72 -5.51
N GLY A 18 0.77 9.00 -4.20
CA GLY A 18 0.48 10.31 -3.64
C GLY A 18 1.72 11.12 -3.23
N ASN A 19 2.93 10.61 -3.50
CA ASN A 19 4.21 11.22 -3.14
C ASN A 19 4.28 11.70 -1.67
N ASN A 20 3.72 10.91 -0.75
CA ASN A 20 3.71 11.22 0.68
C ASN A 20 4.18 10.01 1.51
N PRO A 21 5.43 10.04 2.03
CA PRO A 21 5.98 8.95 2.84
C PRO A 21 5.10 8.51 4.02
N ALA A 22 4.29 9.43 4.58
CA ALA A 22 3.41 9.14 5.71
C ALA A 22 2.36 8.07 5.39
N TYR A 23 1.97 7.88 4.13
CA TYR A 23 1.01 6.85 3.72
C TYR A 23 1.48 5.43 4.02
N ARG A 24 2.80 5.18 3.99
CA ARG A 24 3.35 3.89 4.37
C ARG A 24 3.04 3.57 5.84
N PHE A 25 3.26 4.54 6.72
CA PHE A 25 2.95 4.41 8.14
C PHE A 25 1.43 4.32 8.36
N GLY A 26 0.66 5.19 7.71
CA GLY A 26 -0.80 5.21 7.81
C GLY A 26 -1.45 3.86 7.47
N ALA A 27 -0.98 3.19 6.42
CA ALA A 27 -1.48 1.86 6.05
C ALA A 27 -1.19 0.79 7.11
N LYS A 28 0.00 0.82 7.72
CA LYS A 28 0.36 -0.09 8.83
C LYS A 28 -0.45 0.19 10.08
N MET A 29 -0.63 1.46 10.41
CA MET A 29 -1.45 1.90 11.54
C MET A 29 -2.91 1.50 11.36
N LEU A 30 -3.47 1.69 10.15
CA LEU A 30 -4.82 1.26 9.84
C LEU A 30 -4.96 -0.25 10.00
N ASN A 31 -4.02 -1.04 9.48
CA ASN A 31 -4.03 -2.49 9.65
C ASN A 31 -4.00 -2.91 11.14
N TRP A 32 -3.36 -2.12 12.00
CA TRP A 32 -3.35 -2.35 13.44
C TRP A 32 -4.67 -1.95 14.13
N LEU A 33 -5.32 -0.89 13.67
CA LEU A 33 -6.57 -0.37 14.25
C LEU A 33 -7.82 -1.16 13.85
N VAL A 34 -7.82 -1.81 12.68
CA VAL A 34 -8.99 -2.53 12.19
C VAL A 34 -9.25 -3.81 12.99
N PRO A 35 -10.52 -4.28 13.08
CA PRO A 35 -10.84 -5.52 13.76
C PRO A 35 -10.10 -6.73 13.19
N GLU A 36 -9.93 -7.76 14.01
CA GLU A 36 -9.44 -9.07 13.57
C GLU A 36 -10.35 -9.66 12.47
N THR A 37 -9.75 -10.50 11.62
CA THR A 37 -10.44 -11.10 10.49
C THR A 37 -9.93 -12.52 10.23
N ASP A 38 -10.86 -13.39 9.87
CA ASP A 38 -10.55 -14.74 9.38
C ASP A 38 -10.23 -14.75 7.87
N ALA A 39 -10.48 -13.62 7.20
CA ALA A 39 -10.10 -13.44 5.79
C ALA A 39 -8.56 -13.51 5.62
N PRO A 40 -8.06 -14.15 4.55
CA PRO A 40 -6.63 -14.15 4.24
C PRO A 40 -6.08 -12.71 4.16
N VAL A 41 -4.97 -12.47 4.86
CA VAL A 41 -4.28 -11.17 4.87
C VAL A 41 -3.04 -11.25 4.00
N ILE A 42 -2.95 -10.38 3.01
CA ILE A 42 -1.82 -10.28 2.07
C ILE A 42 -1.12 -8.95 2.30
N HIS A 43 0.19 -8.99 2.55
CA HIS A 43 1.02 -7.80 2.68
C HIS A 43 1.76 -7.53 1.38
N VAL A 44 1.44 -6.42 0.72
CA VAL A 44 2.16 -6.00 -0.48
C VAL A 44 3.47 -5.35 -0.03
N PRO A 45 4.64 -5.81 -0.49
CA PRO A 45 5.89 -5.13 -0.19
C PRO A 45 5.80 -3.69 -0.71
N ALA A 46 6.33 -2.71 0.03
CA ALA A 46 6.47 -1.36 -0.47
C ALA A 46 7.87 -0.88 -0.15
N ARG A 47 8.55 -0.33 -1.15
CA ARG A 47 9.89 0.23 -1.01
C ARG A 47 9.92 1.30 0.08
N GLU A 48 11.00 1.36 0.84
CA GLU A 48 11.18 2.45 1.82
C GLU A 48 11.32 3.81 1.11
N PRO A 49 10.84 4.90 1.73
CA PRO A 49 11.11 6.25 1.24
C PRO A 49 12.62 6.53 1.20
N ALA A 50 13.21 6.52 0.01
CA ALA A 50 14.67 6.61 -0.20
C ALA A 50 15.10 7.95 -0.83
N GLY A 51 14.46 9.05 -0.41
CA GLY A 51 14.70 10.39 -0.98
C GLY A 51 13.69 10.78 -2.07
N PRO A 52 13.91 11.92 -2.75
CA PRO A 52 12.95 12.50 -3.68
C PRO A 52 12.68 11.56 -4.88
N LEU A 53 11.40 11.37 -5.20
CA LEU A 53 10.97 10.56 -6.34
C LEU A 53 11.26 11.29 -7.65
N LEU A 54 12.03 10.66 -8.53
CA LEU A 54 12.29 11.17 -9.88
C LEU A 54 11.00 11.17 -10.70
N LEU A 55 10.79 12.23 -11.49
CA LEU A 55 9.63 12.36 -12.36
C LEU A 55 9.98 11.71 -13.71
N GLU A 56 9.31 10.61 -14.04
CA GLU A 56 9.59 9.83 -15.25
C GLU A 56 8.36 9.80 -16.14
N ASN A 57 8.42 10.44 -17.32
CA ASN A 57 7.32 10.46 -18.30
C ASN A 57 5.98 10.98 -17.73
N GLY A 58 6.04 12.05 -16.93
CA GLY A 58 4.86 12.68 -16.31
C GLY A 58 4.30 11.96 -15.08
N ILE A 59 4.83 10.78 -14.74
CA ILE A 59 4.47 10.01 -13.54
C ILE A 59 5.66 10.00 -12.60
N LYS A 60 5.48 10.40 -11.33
CA LYS A 60 6.54 10.26 -10.34
C LYS A 60 6.86 8.78 -10.12
N ASN A 61 8.12 8.40 -10.36
CA ASN A 61 8.66 7.07 -10.14
C ASN A 61 7.96 5.95 -10.92
N LYS A 62 7.70 6.16 -12.22
CA LYS A 62 6.93 5.27 -13.10
C LYS A 62 7.45 3.83 -13.06
N VAL A 63 8.75 3.60 -13.17
CA VAL A 63 9.32 2.24 -13.19
C VAL A 63 9.06 1.49 -11.88
N ASN A 64 9.10 2.18 -10.73
CA ASN A 64 8.83 1.53 -9.45
C ASN A 64 7.34 1.43 -9.11
N PHE A 65 6.47 2.25 -9.71
CA PHE A 65 5.03 2.18 -9.49
C PHE A 65 4.44 0.86 -10.03
N PHE A 66 4.79 0.48 -11.26
CA PHE A 66 4.25 -0.72 -11.90
C PHE A 66 4.74 -2.04 -11.30
N ASN A 67 5.87 -2.05 -10.57
CA ASN A 67 6.35 -3.26 -9.90
C ASN A 67 5.55 -3.64 -8.65
N HIS A 68 4.59 -2.79 -8.24
CA HIS A 68 3.75 -2.98 -7.05
C HIS A 68 2.24 -3.10 -7.40
N LEU A 69 1.90 -3.06 -8.70
CA LEU A 69 0.57 -3.36 -9.24
C LEU A 69 0.54 -4.80 -9.76
#